data_AF-A0A9P4VLY5-F1
#
_entry.id   AF-A0A9P4VLY5-F1
#
_cell.length_a   1.000
_cell.length_b   1.000
_cell.length_c   1.000
_cell.angle_alpha   90.00
_cell.angle_beta   90.00
_cell.angle_gamma   90.00
#
_symmetry.space_group_name_H-M   'P 1'
#
loop_
_entity.id
_entity.type
_entity.pdbx_description
1 polymer ?
#
loop_
_entity_poly.entity_id
_entity_poly.type
_entity_poly.pdbx_seq_one_letter_code
_entity_poly.pdbx_strand_id
1 'polypeptide(L)'
;MGVLANHVPSIEQLKPGLVEIIEEGGGSKQFFLSGGFATVQPGSLLSINAVEGYPIEDFSAEAIKNQIAEAQKVASGGGSEQDIAEAKIELEVLESLQAVVK
;
A
#
# COMPACT_ATOMS: atom_id res chain seq x y z
N MET A 1 7.46 8.94 -3.54
CA MET A 1 8.16 9.40 -4.77
C MET A 1 7.11 9.97 -5.71
N GLY A 2 7.41 11.09 -6.40
CA GLY A 2 6.58 11.59 -7.49
C GLY A 2 7.30 11.34 -8.82
N VAL A 3 6.59 10.80 -9.81
CA VAL A 3 7.14 10.56 -11.15
C VAL A 3 6.46 11.50 -12.14
N LEU A 4 7.25 12.26 -12.89
CA LEU A 4 6.78 13.15 -13.94
C LEU A 4 7.37 12.72 -15.30
N ALA A 5 6.96 13.39 -16.37
CA ALA A 5 7.57 13.17 -17.68
C ALA A 5 9.10 13.35 -17.62
N ASN A 6 9.83 12.46 -18.29
CA ASN A 6 11.29 12.41 -18.34
C ASN A 6 11.98 12.20 -16.97
N HIS A 7 11.32 11.51 -16.04
CA HIS A 7 11.97 11.08 -14.80
C HIS A 7 13.17 10.16 -15.08
N VAL A 8 14.18 10.21 -14.19
CA VAL A 8 15.37 9.35 -14.28
C VAL A 8 14.94 7.88 -14.18
N PRO A 9 15.42 6.98 -15.08
CA PRO A 9 15.12 5.56 -14.98
C PRO A 9 15.55 4.97 -13.63
N SER A 10 14.63 4.30 -12.95
CA SER A 10 14.82 3.76 -11.61
C SER A 10 13.97 2.51 -11.40
N ILE A 11 14.39 1.68 -10.45
CA ILE A 11 13.60 0.54 -9.97
C ILE A 11 13.48 0.72 -8.47
N GLU A 12 12.25 0.86 -7.97
CA GLU A 12 11.99 1.09 -6.55
C GLU A 12 11.02 0.04 -6.00
N GLN A 13 11.31 -0.44 -4.78
CA GLN A 13 10.41 -1.30 -4.03
C GLN A 13 9.27 -0.47 -3.44
N LEU A 14 8.04 -0.95 -3.64
CA LEU A 14 6.84 -0.36 -3.07
C LEU A 14 6.54 -1.02 -1.73
N LYS A 15 6.38 -0.16 -0.71
CA LYS A 15 5.78 -0.53 0.57
C LYS A 15 4.25 -0.43 0.48
N PRO A 16 3.51 -1.09 1.39
CA PRO A 16 2.06 -0.93 1.47
C PRO A 16 1.69 0.56 1.60
N GLY A 17 0.75 1.04 0.79
CA GLY A 17 0.37 2.45 0.84
C GLY A 17 -0.46 2.93 -0.35
N LEU A 18 -0.70 4.25 -0.36
CA LEU A 18 -1.50 4.91 -1.39
C LEU A 18 -0.66 5.26 -2.62
N VAL A 19 -1.18 4.93 -3.80
CA VAL A 19 -0.74 5.43 -5.08
C VAL A 19 -1.83 6.32 -5.67
N GLU A 20 -1.44 7.55 -5.99
CA GLU A 20 -2.30 8.53 -6.67
C GLU A 20 -1.83 8.72 -8.11
N ILE A 21 -2.76 8.53 -9.05
CA ILE A 21 -2.55 8.75 -10.48
C ILE A 21 -3.24 10.06 -10.83
N ILE A 22 -2.45 11.05 -11.28
CA ILE A 22 -2.94 12.35 -11.71
C ILE A 22 -3.10 12.33 -13.24
N GLU A 23 -4.32 12.53 -13.72
CA GLU A 23 -4.64 12.55 -15.15
C GLU A 23 -4.51 13.99 -15.70
N GLU A 24 -4.18 14.13 -16.99
CA GLU A 24 -3.99 15.45 -17.65
C GLU A 24 -5.21 16.38 -17.52
N GLY A 25 -6.41 15.84 -17.30
CA GLY A 25 -7.65 16.60 -17.11
C GLY A 25 -7.89 17.12 -15.68
N GLY A 26 -6.93 16.94 -14.76
CA GLY A 26 -7.05 17.37 -13.36
C GLY A 26 -7.81 16.41 -12.45
N GLY A 27 -8.23 15.25 -12.97
CA GLY A 27 -8.74 14.15 -12.16
C GLY A 27 -7.61 13.41 -11.46
N SER A 28 -7.88 12.86 -10.27
CA SER A 28 -6.99 11.90 -9.62
C SER A 28 -7.71 10.61 -9.28
N LYS A 29 -7.00 9.48 -9.45
CA LYS A 29 -7.45 8.15 -9.03
C LYS A 29 -6.53 7.64 -7.94
N GLN A 30 -7.12 7.13 -6.87
CA GLN A 30 -6.41 6.70 -5.68
C GLN A 30 -6.60 5.20 -5.47
N PHE A 31 -5.47 4.50 -5.39
CA PHE A 31 -5.43 3.06 -5.16
C PHE A 31 -4.56 2.78 -3.94
N PHE A 32 -5.00 1.86 -3.09
CA PHE A 32 -4.13 1.27 -2.08
C PHE A 32 -3.45 0.04 -2.68
N LEU A 33 -2.11 -0.02 -2.59
CA LEU A 33 -1.33 -1.18 -3.03
C LEU A 33 -0.75 -1.90 -1.82
N SER A 34 -0.78 -3.23 -1.81
CA SER A 34 -0.17 -4.04 -0.76
C SER A 34 1.36 -4.04 -0.78
N GLY A 35 1.95 -3.72 -1.93
CA GLY A 35 3.40 -3.67 -2.14
C GLY A 35 3.75 -4.07 -3.58
N GLY A 36 5.05 -4.13 -3.89
CA GLY A 36 5.53 -4.53 -5.22
C GLY A 36 6.72 -3.71 -5.71
N PHE A 37 6.74 -3.38 -7.00
CA PHE A 37 7.80 -2.59 -7.62
C PHE A 37 7.27 -1.55 -8.59
N ALA A 38 7.83 -0.34 -8.51
CA ALA A 38 7.69 0.69 -9.52
C ALA A 38 8.97 0.74 -10.35
N THR A 39 8.84 0.56 -11.65
CA THR A 39 9.97 0.59 -12.58
C THR A 39 9.74 1.75 -13.53
N VAL A 40 10.62 2.74 -13.51
CA VAL A 40 10.67 3.85 -14.47
C VAL A 40 11.62 3.47 -15.60
N GLN A 41 11.10 3.30 -16.80
CA GLN A 41 11.88 2.97 -17.99
C GLN A 41 12.31 4.24 -18.75
N PRO A 42 13.35 4.14 -19.59
CA PRO A 42 13.61 5.15 -20.62
C PRO A 42 12.37 5.39 -21.50
N GLY A 43 12.20 6.63 -21.97
CA GLY A 43 11.08 6.99 -22.84
C GLY A 43 9.81 7.44 -22.11
N SER A 44 9.90 7.78 -20.82
CA SER A 44 8.76 8.20 -19.98
C SER A 44 7.68 7.12 -19.84
N LEU A 45 8.10 5.86 -19.69
CA LEU A 45 7.20 4.75 -19.33
C LEU A 45 7.38 4.39 -17.86
N LEU A 46 6.27 4.26 -17.14
CA LEU A 46 6.22 3.79 -15.76
C LEU A 46 5.41 2.50 -15.71
N SER A 47 6.00 1.46 -15.13
CA SER A 47 5.34 0.19 -14.88
C SER A 47 5.25 -0.06 -13.38
N ILE A 48 4.03 -0.13 -12.85
CA ILE A 48 3.76 -0.46 -11.44
C ILE A 48 3.25 -1.90 -11.40
N ASN A 49 4.01 -2.77 -10.75
CA ASN A 49 3.63 -4.16 -10.54
C ASN A 49 3.36 -4.35 -9.05
N ALA A 50 2.11 -4.65 -8.69
CA ALA A 50 1.69 -4.92 -7.33
C ALA A 50 1.02 -6.29 -7.24
N VAL A 51 1.10 -6.92 -6.07
CA VAL A 51 0.42 -8.21 -5.82
C VAL A 51 -1.09 -7.98 -5.73
N GLU A 52 -1.48 -6.99 -4.94
CA GLU A 52 -2.87 -6.58 -4.80
C GLU A 52 -2.97 -5.06 -4.84
N GLY A 53 -4.05 -4.57 -5.44
CA GLY A 53 -4.34 -3.15 -5.53
C GLY A 53 -5.83 -2.91 -5.68
N TYR A 54 -6.39 -2.08 -4.81
CA TYR A 54 -7.83 -1.79 -4.80
C TYR A 54 -8.08 -0.28 -4.70
N PRO A 55 -9.18 0.22 -5.31
CA PRO A 55 -9.66 1.58 -5.09
C PRO A 55 -9.85 1.87 -3.60
N ILE A 56 -9.57 3.11 -3.17
CA ILE A 56 -9.74 3.51 -1.77
C ILE A 56 -11.20 3.38 -1.28
N GLU A 57 -12.16 3.54 -2.19
CA GLU A 57 -13.60 3.48 -1.92
C GLU A 57 -14.12 2.08 -1.58
N ASP A 58 -13.37 1.03 -1.93
CA ASP A 58 -13.74 -0.36 -1.63
C ASP A 58 -13.42 -0.75 -0.17
N PHE A 59 -12.73 0.11 0.58
CA PHE A 59 -12.33 -0.17 1.96
C PHE A 59 -13.30 0.40 2.99
N SER A 60 -13.59 -0.38 4.02
CA SER A 60 -14.41 0.05 5.17
C SER A 60 -13.54 0.39 6.38
N ALA A 61 -13.63 1.63 6.85
CA ALA A 61 -12.94 2.12 8.05
C ALA A 61 -13.24 1.28 9.31
N GLU A 62 -14.46 0.75 9.43
CA GLU A 62 -14.87 -0.10 10.54
C GLU A 62 -14.21 -1.48 10.48
N ALA A 63 -14.18 -2.10 9.29
CA ALA A 63 -13.53 -3.38 9.10
C ALA A 63 -12.03 -3.32 9.43
N ILE A 64 -11.36 -2.24 9.00
CA ILE A 64 -9.95 -2.01 9.26
C ILE A 64 -9.67 -1.91 10.76
N LYS A 65 -10.47 -1.12 11.50
CA LYS A 65 -10.31 -0.99 12.96
C LYS A 65 -10.47 -2.33 13.68
N ASN A 66 -11.44 -3.14 13.24
CA ASN A 66 -11.66 -4.46 13.82
C ASN A 66 -10.48 -5.40 13.54
N GLN A 67 -9.95 -5.40 12.31
CA GLN A 67 -8.79 -6.20 11.94
C GLN A 67 -7.52 -5.75 12.69
N ILE A 68 -7.30 -4.46 12.88
CA ILE A 68 -6.18 -3.94 13.68
C ILE A 68 -6.26 -4.47 15.11
N ALA A 69 -7.43 -4.42 15.75
CA ALA A 69 -7.61 -4.90 17.11
C ALA A 69 -7.33 -6.42 17.23
N GLU A 70 -7.73 -7.20 16.23
CA GLU A 70 -7.46 -8.63 16.17
C GLU A 70 -5.97 -8.93 15.98
N ALA A 71 -5.33 -8.30 14.99
CA ALA A 71 -3.90 -8.47 14.72
C ALA A 71 -3.03 -7.98 15.90
N GLN A 72 -3.42 -6.92 16.60
CA GLN A 72 -2.74 -6.44 17.82
C GLN A 72 -2.81 -7.47 18.95
N LYS A 73 -3.95 -8.16 19.09
CA LYS A 73 -4.11 -9.22 20.09
C LYS A 73 -3.21 -10.42 19.78
N VAL A 74 -3.06 -10.79 18.51
CA VAL A 74 -2.17 -11.87 18.08
C VAL A 74 -0.71 -11.48 18.27
N ALA A 75 -0.32 -10.27 17.84
CA ALA A 75 1.04 -9.76 17.98
C ALA A 75 1.49 -9.60 19.45
N SER A 76 0.55 -9.35 20.36
CA SER A 76 0.78 -9.26 21.81
C SER A 76 0.58 -10.59 22.55
N GLY A 77 0.08 -11.62 21.86
CA GLY A 77 -0.23 -12.93 22.42
C GLY A 77 0.99 -13.86 22.46
N GLY A 78 0.85 -14.99 23.17
CA GLY A 78 1.91 -16.01 23.32
C GLY A 78 1.99 -17.01 22.17
N GLY A 79 1.80 -16.57 20.92
CA GLY A 79 1.97 -17.41 19.73
C GLY A 79 3.42 -17.81 19.48
N SER A 80 3.69 -18.55 18.40
CA SER A 80 5.07 -18.80 17.98
C SER A 80 5.73 -17.49 17.52
N GLU A 81 7.07 -17.43 17.50
CA GLU A 81 7.78 -16.25 17.01
C GLU A 81 7.42 -15.90 15.56
N GLN A 82 7.07 -16.92 14.76
CA GLN A 82 6.61 -16.74 13.39
C GLN A 82 5.24 -16.07 13.34
N ASP A 83 4.27 -16.53 14.13
CA ASP A 83 2.92 -15.95 14.18
C ASP A 83 2.97 -14.47 14.62
N ILE A 84 3.84 -14.18 15.59
CA ILE A 84 4.03 -12.80 16.07
C ILE A 84 4.68 -11.92 14.98
N ALA A 85 5.61 -12.47 14.18
CA ALA A 85 6.23 -11.75 13.08
C ALA A 85 5.24 -11.47 11.95
N GLU A 86 4.41 -12.45 11.57
CA GLU A 86 3.38 -12.30 10.55
C GLU A 86 2.32 -11.27 11.00
N ALA A 87 1.86 -11.34 12.25
CA ALA A 87 0.91 -10.38 12.80
C ALA A 87 1.46 -8.94 12.82
N LYS A 88 2.77 -8.75 13.01
CA LYS A 88 3.41 -7.42 12.91
C LYS A 88 3.40 -6.87 11.49
N ILE A 89 3.63 -7.72 10.49
CA ILE A 89 3.58 -7.31 9.08
C ILE A 89 2.14 -6.95 8.72
N GLU A 90 1.17 -7.75 9.15
CA GLU A 90 -0.26 -7.46 8.95
C GLU A 90 -0.65 -6.12 9.57
N LEU A 91 -0.20 -5.84 10.79
CA LEU A 91 -0.41 -4.55 11.45
C LEU A 91 0.18 -3.38 10.67
N GLU A 92 1.41 -3.48 10.15
CA GLU A 92 2.03 -2.42 9.35
C GLU A 92 1.18 -2.07 8.12
N VAL A 93 0.61 -3.09 7.46
CA VAL A 93 -0.29 -2.89 6.30
C VAL A 93 -1.59 -2.22 6.74
N LEU A 94 -2.23 -2.73 7.78
CA LEU A 94 -3.51 -2.22 8.26
C LEU A 94 -3.41 -0.78 8.80
N GLU A 95 -2.33 -0.43 9.49
CA GLU A 95 -2.05 0.94 9.95
C GLU A 95 -1.85 1.89 8.77
N SER A 96 -1.10 1.45 7.74
CA SER A 96 -0.93 2.21 6.50
C SER A 96 -2.26 2.44 5.80
N LEU A 97 -3.15 1.44 5.83
CA LEU A 97 -4.47 1.51 5.21
C LEU A 97 -5.43 2.41 6.01
N GLN A 98 -5.40 2.33 7.35
CA GLN A 98 -6.14 3.24 8.23
C GLN A 98 -5.71 4.71 8.05
N ALA A 99 -4.43 4.98 7.82
CA ALA A 99 -3.94 6.34 7.61
C ALA A 99 -4.49 6.99 6.32
N VAL A 100 -4.91 6.16 5.36
CA VAL A 100 -5.36 6.57 4.03
C VAL A 100 -6.88 6.64 3.96
N VAL A 101 -7.58 5.65 4.53
CA VAL A 101 -9.05 5.59 4.58
C VAL A 101 -9.56 6.47 5.72
N LYS A 102 -10.18 7.61 5.37
CA LYS A 102 -10.74 8.59 6.33
C LYS A 102 -12.13 8.19 6.84
#